data_AF-A0A949XYB1-F1
#
_entry.id   AF-A0A949XYB1-F1
#
_cell.length_a   1.000
_cell.length_b   1.000
_cell.length_c   1.000
_cell.angle_alpha   90.00
_cell.angle_beta   90.00
_cell.angle_gamma   90.00
#
_symmetry.space_group_name_H-M   'P 1'
#
loop_
_entity.id
_entity.type
_entity.pdbx_description
1 polymer ?
#
loop_
_entity_poly.entity_id
_entity_poly.type
_entity_poly.pdbx_seq_one_letter_code
_entity_poly.pdbx_strand_id
1 'polypeptide(L)' 'NLTGIDPETGALVPLFNPRRETWAEHFTLQGAAIVGLTATGRTTVAVLALNAGHRRNVRAELIAQRVFP' A
#
# COMPACT_ATOMS: atom_id res chain seq x y z
N ASN A 1 0.49 15.61 0.03
CA ASN A 1 1.76 15.25 -0.62
C ASN A 1 1.43 14.50 -1.90
N LEU A 2 2.06 14.81 -3.05
CA LEU A 2 1.82 14.12 -4.33
C LEU A 2 2.98 13.22 -4.75
N THR A 3 4.10 13.29 -4.02
CA THR A 3 5.32 12.51 -4.24
C THR A 3 5.86 12.00 -2.91
N GLY A 4 6.82 11.09 -2.95
CA GLY A 4 7.55 10.60 -1.79
C GLY A 4 8.89 10.02 -2.19
N ILE A 5 9.68 9.63 -1.20
CA ILE A 5 10.95 8.95 -1.41
C ILE A 5 10.69 7.44 -1.38
N ASP A 6 11.06 6.74 -2.45
CA ASP A 6 11.00 5.27 -2.48
C ASP A 6 11.96 4.71 -1.45
N PRO A 7 11.48 3.95 -0.45
CA PRO A 7 12.33 3.46 0.64
C PRO A 7 13.43 2.50 0.18
N GLU A 8 13.30 1.87 -0.99
CA GLU A 8 14.33 0.96 -1.51
C GLU A 8 15.43 1.69 -2.28
N THR A 9 15.07 2.71 -3.07
CA THR A 9 15.99 3.34 -4.02
C THR A 9 16.42 4.75 -3.64
N GLY A 10 15.70 5.41 -2.73
CA GLY A 10 15.90 6.83 -2.39
C GLY A 10 15.40 7.81 -3.46
N ALA A 11 14.80 7.32 -4.54
CA ALA A 11 14.31 8.17 -5.63
C ALA A 11 13.02 8.91 -5.22
N LEU A 12 12.88 10.16 -5.69
CA LEU A 12 11.62 10.90 -5.60
C LEU A 12 10.64 10.35 -6.64
N VAL A 13 9.53 9.76 -6.21
CA VAL A 13 8.52 9.16 -7.07
C VAL A 13 7.11 9.68 -6.74
N PRO A 14 6.19 9.72 -7.72
CA PRO A 14 4.80 10.08 -7.47
C PRO A 14 4.11 9.06 -6.55
N LEU A 15 3.09 9.51 -5.81
CA LEU A 15 2.17 8.62 -5.13
C LEU A 15 1.14 8.05 -6.11
N PHE A 16 0.60 6.89 -5.76
CA PHE A 16 -0.43 6.21 -6.52
C PHE A 16 -1.67 7.09 -6.74
N ASN A 17 -2.15 7.11 -7.98
CA ASN A 17 -3.31 7.85 -8.42
C ASN A 17 -4.45 6.87 -8.79
N PRO A 18 -5.40 6.62 -7.88
CA PRO A 18 -6.50 5.66 -8.11
C PRO A 18 -7.43 6.04 -9.27
N ARG A 19 -7.35 7.28 -9.79
CA ARG A 19 -8.15 7.71 -10.95
C ARG A 19 -7.48 7.40 -12.29
N ARG A 20 -6.20 7.01 -12.29
CA ARG A 20 -5.39 6.84 -13.50
C ARG A 20 -4.61 5.52 -13.54
N GLU A 21 -4.39 4.89 -12.40
CA GLU A 21 -3.53 3.71 -12.26
C GLU A 21 -4.32 2.53 -11.69
N THR A 22 -3.95 1.32 -12.10
CA THR A 22 -4.63 0.09 -11.68
C THR A 22 -4.04 -0.41 -10.36
N TRP A 23 -4.89 -0.66 -9.35
CA TRP A 23 -4.43 -1.10 -8.03
C TRP A 23 -3.55 -2.36 -8.07
N ALA A 24 -3.97 -3.38 -8.84
CA ALA A 24 -3.27 -4.67 -8.92
C ALA A 24 -1.88 -4.60 -9.57
N GLU A 25 -1.56 -3.53 -10.31
CA GLU A 25 -0.22 -3.31 -10.88
C GLU A 25 0.76 -2.78 -9.84
N HIS A 26 0.26 -2.06 -8.83
CA HIS A 26 1.10 -1.40 -7.83
C HIS A 26 1.09 -2.09 -6.47
N PHE A 27 0.06 -2.89 -6.17
CA PHE A 27 -0.14 -3.46 -4.85
C PHE A 27 -0.59 -4.92 -4.91
N THR A 28 -0.18 -5.66 -3.88
CA THR A 28 -0.75 -6.96 -3.54
C THR A 28 -1.06 -7.04 -2.04
N LEU A 29 -1.89 -8.00 -1.66
CA LEU A 29 -2.16 -8.34 -0.26
C LEU A 29 -1.31 -9.55 0.14
N GLN A 30 -0.63 -9.44 1.27
CA GLN A 30 0.04 -10.55 1.95
C GLN A 30 -0.51 -10.64 3.37
N GLY A 31 -1.57 -11.45 3.53
CA GLY A 31 -2.42 -11.41 4.71
C GLY A 31 -2.98 -9.99 4.92
N ALA A 32 -2.84 -9.46 6.13
CA ALA A 32 -3.31 -8.10 6.46
C ALA A 32 -2.36 -6.96 5.99
N ALA A 33 -1.26 -7.27 5.31
CA ALA A 33 -0.31 -6.27 4.82
C ALA A 33 -0.57 -5.93 3.35
N ILE A 34 -0.58 -4.63 3.04
CA ILE A 34 -0.53 -4.13 1.66
C ILE A 34 0.93 -3.99 1.26
N VAL A 35 1.36 -4.73 0.25
CA VAL A 35 2.74 -4.72 -0.25
C VAL A 35 2.78 -3.96 -1.57
N GLY A 36 3.70 -3.01 -1.70
CA GLY A 36 3.94 -2.30 -2.94
C GLY A 36 4.83 -3.13 -3.88
N LEU A 37 4.37 -3.34 -5.12
CA LEU A 37 5.08 -4.08 -6.16
C LEU A 37 5.98 -3.19 -7.02
N THR A 38 5.73 -1.88 -7.00
CA THR A 38 6.45 -0.85 -7.77
C THR A 38 6.98 0.24 -6.85
N ALA A 39 7.90 1.08 -7.34
CA ALA A 39 8.38 2.24 -6.59
C ALA A 39 7.24 3.17 -6.13
N THR A 40 6.27 3.45 -7.02
CA THR A 40 5.03 4.16 -6.68
C THR A 40 4.26 3.47 -5.56
N GLY A 41 4.10 2.14 -5.65
CA GLY A 41 3.37 1.34 -4.65
C GLY A 41 4.04 1.38 -3.28
N ARG A 42 5.34 1.07 -3.19
CA ARG A 42 6.08 1.06 -1.92
C ARG A 42 6.13 2.44 -1.28
N THR A 43 6.37 3.48 -2.08
CA THR A 43 6.35 4.87 -1.63
C THR A 43 4.99 5.25 -1.08
N THR A 44 3.91 4.85 -1.77
CA THR A 44 2.54 5.10 -1.31
C THR A 44 2.26 4.39 0.01
N VAL A 45 2.67 3.13 0.15
CA VAL A 45 2.52 2.36 1.41
C VAL A 45 3.23 3.08 2.57
N ALA A 46 4.45 3.56 2.34
CA ALA A 46 5.26 4.26 3.35
C ALA A 46 4.68 5.64 3.69
N VAL A 47 4.46 6.50 2.69
CA VAL A 47 3.99 7.88 2.88
C VAL A 47 2.58 7.95 3.47
N LEU A 48 1.68 7.05 3.06
CA LEU A 48 0.31 7.01 3.57
C LEU A 48 0.11 6.07 4.76
N ALA A 49 1.19 5.47 5.27
CA ALA A 49 1.17 4.52 6.36
C ALA A 49 0.05 3.46 6.21
N LEU A 50 -0.05 2.84 5.03
CA LEU A 50 -1.14 1.90 4.71
C LEU A 50 -1.15 0.66 5.63
N ASN A 51 0.00 0.36 6.22
CA ASN A 51 0.22 -0.72 7.18
C ASN A 51 0.39 -0.26 8.63
N ALA A 52 -0.11 0.94 8.99
CA ALA A 52 -0.21 1.34 10.38
C ALA A 52 -0.93 0.27 11.23
N GLY A 53 -0.51 0.07 12.47
CA GLY A 53 -0.94 -1.05 13.32
C GLY A 53 -2.47 -1.24 13.37
N HIS A 54 -3.21 -0.16 13.62
CA HIS A 54 -4.67 -0.19 13.64
C HIS A 54 -5.29 -0.66 12.31
N ARG A 55 -4.76 -0.25 11.15
CA ARG A 55 -5.27 -0.65 9.83
C ARG A 55 -4.99 -2.13 9.53
N ARG A 56 -3.83 -2.63 9.96
CA ARG A 56 -3.51 -4.07 9.88
C ARG A 56 -4.43 -4.89 10.77
N ASN A 57 -4.70 -4.43 12.00
CA ASN A 57 -5.61 -5.12 12.92
C ASN A 57 -7.03 -5.21 12.35
N VAL A 58 -7.55 -4.12 11.78
CA VAL A 58 -8.87 -4.12 11.13
C VAL A 58 -8.90 -5.14 9.97
N ARG A 59 -7.89 -5.14 9.09
CA ARG A 59 -7.84 -6.12 7.98
C ARG A 59 -7.71 -7.56 8.49
N ALA A 60 -6.92 -7.80 9.53
CA ALA A 60 -6.78 -9.13 10.13
C ALA A 60 -8.12 -9.65 10.67
N GLU A 61 -8.91 -8.80 11.33
CA GLU A 61 -10.25 -9.14 11.81
C GLU A 61 -11.21 -9.46 10.64
N LEU A 62 -11.21 -8.63 9.59
CA LEU A 62 -12.06 -8.87 8.42
C LEU A 62 -11.68 -10.16 7.67
N ILE A 63 -10.39 -10.51 7.63
CA ILE A 63 -9.91 -11.78 7.07
C ILE A 63 -10.40 -12.96 7.94
N ALA A 64 -10.32 -12.84 9.27
CA ALA A 64 -10.84 -13.86 10.19
C ALA A 64 -12.35 -14.11 9.99
N GLN A 65 -13.10 -13.04 9.69
CA GLN A 65 -14.53 -13.08 9.36
C GLN A 65 -14.83 -13.50 7.91
N ARG A 66 -13.82 -13.69 7.06
CA ARG A 66 -13.94 -14.04 5.62
C ARG A 66 -14.71 -13.00 4.78
N VAL A 67 -14.67 -11.73 5.18
CA VAL A 67 -15.32 -10.61 4.48
C VAL A 67 -14.33 -9.68 3.79
N PHE A 68 -13.04 -10.03 3.82
CA PHE A 68 -11.97 -9.30 3.14
C PHE A 68 -11.06 -10.29 2.40
N PRO A 69 -10.65 -9.97 1.16
CA PRO A 69 -9.80 -10.82 0.34
C PRO A 69 -8.39 -11.00 0.90
#